data_AF-A0A8W8JA53-F1
#
_entry.id   AF-A0A8W8JA53-F1
#
_cell.length_a   1.000
_cell.length_b   1.000
_cell.length_c   1.000
_cell.angle_alpha   90.00
_cell.angle_beta   90.00
_cell.angle_gamma   90.00
#
_symmetry.space_group_name_H-M   'P 1'
#
loop_
_entity.id
_entity.type
_entity.pdbx_description
1 polymer ?
#
loop_
_entity_poly.entity_id
_entity_poly.type
_entity_poly.pdbx_seq_one_letter_code
_entity_poly.pdbx_strand_id
1 'polypeptide(L)' 'MNIGDKSGSGQDHCELVGGSEANAIVARRYTTSLTLKGYYRSYMAGEFSFGWIGYYNGILLNSYIECGVSIPGTNTVV' A
#
# COMPACT_ATOMS: atom_id res chain seq x y z
N MET A 1 -10.56 2.88 -1.04
CA MET A 1 -9.66 3.07 -2.21
C MET A 1 -8.73 1.87 -2.25
N ASN A 2 -8.64 1.16 -3.38
CA ASN A 2 -7.77 -0.01 -3.49
C ASN A 2 -6.49 0.38 -4.21
N ILE A 3 -5.35 0.13 -3.57
CA ILE A 3 -4.03 0.46 -4.11
C ILE A 3 -3.17 -0.80 -4.10
N GLY A 4 -2.63 -1.17 -5.25
CA GLY A 4 -1.74 -2.32 -5.42
C GLY A 4 -0.32 -1.89 -5.76
N ASP A 5 0.65 -2.73 -5.45
CA ASP A 5 2.06 -2.51 -5.71
C ASP A 5 2.62 -3.62 -6.58
N LYS A 6 3.30 -3.24 -7.66
CA LYS A 6 3.89 -4.16 -8.61
C LYS A 6 5.27 -4.67 -8.17
N SER A 7 6.07 -3.84 -7.51
CA SER A 7 7.43 -4.21 -7.10
C SER A 7 7.63 -3.96 -5.60
N GLY A 8 7.16 -4.91 -4.81
CA GLY A 8 7.24 -4.83 -3.36
C GLY A 8 6.05 -5.50 -2.70
N SER A 9 5.64 -4.99 -1.54
CA SER A 9 4.44 -5.41 -0.81
C SER A 9 3.61 -4.19 -0.38
N GLY A 10 3.63 -3.12 -1.17
CA GLY A 10 2.85 -1.90 -0.95
C GLY A 10 3.42 -0.94 0.08
N GLN A 11 4.64 -1.17 0.58
CA GLN A 11 5.29 -0.27 1.53
C GLN A 11 5.58 1.10 0.91
N ASP A 12 5.82 1.15 -0.39
CA ASP A 12 6.01 2.37 -1.15
C ASP A 12 4.78 3.30 -1.06
N HIS A 13 3.57 2.76 -0.83
CA HIS A 13 2.36 3.55 -0.64
C HIS A 13 2.36 4.40 0.63
N CYS A 14 3.27 4.13 1.58
CA CYS A 14 3.35 4.91 2.81
C CYS A 14 3.66 6.39 2.57
N GLU A 15 4.25 6.76 1.42
CA GLU A 15 4.44 8.16 1.06
C GLU A 15 3.12 8.95 0.98
N LEU A 16 2.01 8.29 0.64
CA LEU A 16 0.70 8.94 0.45
C LEU A 16 0.16 9.55 1.73
N VAL A 17 0.62 9.02 2.86
CA VAL A 17 0.26 9.47 4.21
C VAL A 17 1.45 10.13 4.92
N GLY A 18 2.52 10.47 4.19
CA GLY A 18 3.73 11.09 4.74
C GLY A 18 4.61 10.13 5.56
N GLY A 19 4.43 8.82 5.41
CA GLY A 19 5.24 7.78 6.04
C GLY A 19 6.41 7.32 5.16
N SER A 20 7.15 6.33 5.67
CA SER A 20 8.30 5.74 4.98
C SER A 20 8.18 4.22 4.89
N GLU A 21 8.62 3.62 3.79
CA GLU A 21 8.71 2.16 3.63
C GLU A 21 9.52 1.49 4.74
N ALA A 22 10.59 2.13 5.22
CA ALA A 22 11.49 1.57 6.24
C ALA A 22 10.77 1.14 7.54
N ASN A 23 9.64 1.79 7.85
CA ASN A 23 8.86 1.53 9.05
C ASN A 23 7.50 0.88 8.74
N ALA A 24 7.27 0.48 7.49
CA ALA A 24 6.00 -0.07 7.07
C ALA A 24 5.79 -1.49 7.59
N ILE A 25 4.67 -1.72 8.27
CA ILE A 25 4.22 -3.05 8.66
C ILE A 25 3.17 -3.50 7.65
N VAL A 26 3.39 -4.65 7.02
CA VAL A 26 2.49 -5.19 6.00
C VAL A 26 1.94 -6.55 6.43
N ALA A 27 0.69 -6.83 6.07
CA ALA A 27 0.05 -8.12 6.37
C ALA A 27 0.78 -9.34 5.77
N ARG A 28 1.53 -9.15 4.69
CA ARG A 28 2.17 -10.21 3.87
C ARG A 28 1.19 -11.27 3.35
N ARG A 29 -0.10 -10.93 3.24
CA ARG A 29 -1.17 -11.82 2.75
C ARG A 29 -1.61 -11.47 1.33
N TYR A 30 -0.64 -11.20 0.46
CA TYR A 30 -0.90 -10.85 -0.93
C TYR A 30 -1.35 -12.04 -1.79
N THR A 31 -1.01 -13.28 -1.42
CA THR A 31 -1.40 -14.51 -2.15
C THR A 31 -2.91 -14.76 -2.13
N THR A 32 -3.60 -14.25 -1.11
CA THR A 32 -5.05 -14.34 -0.96
C THR A 32 -5.77 -13.06 -1.42
N SER A 33 -5.09 -12.13 -2.09
CA SER A 33 -5.69 -10.86 -2.47
C SER A 33 -6.78 -11.05 -3.53
N LEU A 34 -7.93 -10.40 -3.38
CA LEU A 34 -8.95 -10.38 -4.43
C LEU A 34 -8.43 -9.71 -5.71
N THR A 35 -8.89 -10.21 -6.85
CA THR A 35 -8.76 -9.52 -8.14
C THR A 35 -9.84 -8.47 -8.27
N LEU A 36 -9.46 -7.20 -8.43
CA LEU A 36 -10.39 -6.08 -8.51
C LEU A 36 -9.78 -4.88 -9.26
N LYS A 37 -10.56 -3.85 -9.54
CA LYS A 37 -10.05 -2.59 -10.12
C LYS A 37 -9.50 -1.66 -9.05
N GLY A 38 -8.30 -1.13 -9.27
CA GLY A 38 -7.66 -0.20 -8.34
C GLY A 38 -6.50 0.56 -8.98
N TYR A 39 -5.95 1.48 -8.19
CA TYR A 39 -4.73 2.20 -8.57
C TYR A 39 -3.51 1.36 -8.22
N TYR A 40 -2.44 1.50 -8.97
CA TYR A 40 -1.18 0.84 -8.66
C TYR A 40 0.00 1.57 -9.26
N ARG A 41 1.18 1.28 -8.73
CA ARG A 41 2.46 1.70 -9.31
C ARG A 41 3.52 0.65 -9.03
N SER A 42 4.74 0.91 -9.50
CA SER A 42 5.85 -0.04 -9.36
C SER A 42 6.90 0.39 -8.34
N TYR A 43 7.01 1.69 -8.06
CA TYR A 43 8.07 2.25 -7.23
C TYR A 43 7.57 3.51 -6.53
N MET A 44 8.22 3.86 -5.41
CA MET A 44 8.07 5.13 -4.72
C MET A 44 8.26 6.31 -5.69
N ALA A 45 7.51 7.39 -5.52
CA ALA A 45 7.45 8.56 -6.40
C ALA A 45 7.04 8.28 -7.87
N GLY A 46 6.71 7.03 -8.22
CA GLY A 46 6.19 6.67 -9.54
C GLY A 46 4.73 7.11 -9.73
N GLU A 47 4.34 7.35 -10.98
CA GLU A 47 2.96 7.67 -11.34
C GLU A 47 2.02 6.48 -11.10
N PHE A 48 0.79 6.79 -10.68
CA PHE A 48 -0.26 5.78 -10.53
C PHE A 48 -0.91 5.46 -11.86
N SER A 49 -1.05 4.17 -12.12
CA SER A 49 -1.90 3.60 -13.17
C SER A 49 -3.20 3.06 -12.57
N PHE A 50 -4.27 2.99 -13.35
CA PHE A 50 -5.53 2.35 -12.95
C PHE A 50 -5.76 1.08 -13.75
N GLY A 51 -6.07 -0.03 -13.09
CA GLY A 51 -6.17 -1.32 -13.75
C GLY A 51 -6.66 -2.45 -12.86
N TRP A 52 -6.52 -3.67 -13.36
CA TRP A 52 -6.77 -4.88 -12.57
C TRP A 52 -5.60 -5.10 -11.62
N ILE A 53 -5.88 -5.19 -10.33
CA ILE A 53 -4.92 -5.49 -9.27
C ILE A 53 -5.27 -6.83 -8.62
N GLY A 54 -4.31 -7.45 -7.97
CA GLY A 54 -4.41 -8.73 -7.28
C GLY A 54 -3.28 -9.69 -7.65
N TYR A 55 -3.09 -10.74 -6.84
CA TYR A 55 -2.05 -11.76 -6.99
C TYR A 55 -1.90 -12.28 -8.43
N TYR A 56 -3.02 -12.66 -9.06
CA TYR A 56 -3.03 -13.20 -10.43
C TYR A 56 -2.65 -12.19 -11.51
N ASN A 57 -2.70 -10.89 -11.23
CA ASN A 57 -2.28 -9.83 -12.15
C ASN A 57 -0.84 -9.34 -11.88
N GLY A 58 -0.14 -9.92 -10.91
CA GLY A 58 1.21 -9.49 -10.53
C GLY A 58 1.26 -8.09 -9.92
N ILE A 59 0.12 -7.57 -9.44
CA ILE A 59 0.00 -6.26 -8.80
C ILE A 59 -0.56 -6.52 -7.40
N LEU A 60 0.32 -6.62 -6.42
CA LEU A 60 0.01 -7.15 -5.10
C LEU A 60 -0.77 -6.15 -4.26
N LEU A 61 -1.84 -6.63 -3.65
CA LEU A 61 -2.68 -5.89 -2.71
C LEU A 61 -2.50 -6.54 -1.35
N ASN A 62 -2.14 -5.76 -0.34
CA ASN A 62 -2.13 -6.22 1.04
C ASN A 62 -3.45 -5.88 1.73
N SER A 63 -3.90 -6.76 2.63
CA SER A 63 -5.14 -6.56 3.40
C SER A 63 -5.05 -5.41 4.39
N TYR A 64 -3.84 -5.12 4.89
CA TYR A 64 -3.54 -3.91 5.66
C TYR A 64 -2.06 -3.53 5.47
N ILE A 65 -1.78 -2.25 5.62
CA ILE A 65 -0.46 -1.64 5.65
C ILE A 65 -0.50 -0.56 6.74
N GLU A 66 0.43 -0.59 7.67
CA GLU A 66 0.62 0.46 8.67
C GLU A 66 1.92 1.20 8.37
N CYS A 67 1.84 2.51 8.23
CA CYS A 67 2.95 3.34 7.76
C CYS A 67 3.71 4.07 8.87
N GLY A 68 3.43 3.75 10.14
CA GLY A 68 4.06 4.38 11.30
C GLY A 68 3.75 5.87 11.47
N VAL A 69 2.76 6.39 10.75
CA VAL A 69 2.30 7.79 10.87
C VAL A 69 1.07 7.86 11.76
N SER A 70 1.08 8.83 12.67
CA SER A 70 -0.09 9.13 13.50
C SER A 70 -1.16 9.83 12.66
N ILE A 71 -2.42 9.51 12.92
CA ILE A 71 -3.53 10.24 12.30
C ILE A 71 -3.48 11.69 12.79
N PRO A 72 -3.46 12.70 11.91
CA PRO A 72 -3.43 14.09 12.33
C PRO A 72 -4.60 14.39 13.28
N GLY A 73 -4.29 14.92 14.47
CA GLY A 73 -5.29 15.25 15.50
C GLY A 73 -5.42 14.22 16.64
N THR A 74 -4.75 13.07 16.58
CA THR A 74 -4.71 12.10 17.69
C THR A 74 -3.52 12.31 18.63
N ASN A 75 -3.00 13.54 18.75
CA ASN A 75 -2.07 13.91 19.81
C ASN A 75 -2.81 13.90 21.17
N THR A 76 -3.20 12.73 21.66
CA THR A 76 -3.32 12.54 23.10
C THR A 76 -1.89 12.42 23.62
N VAL A 77 -1.32 13.57 23.97
CA VAL A 77 -0.26 13.63 24.96
C VAL A 77 -0.87 13.04 26.24
N VAL A 78 -0.43 11.85 26.64
CA VAL A 78 -0.67 11.32 27.98
C VAL A 78 0.62 11.53 28.78
#